data_AF-A0ABC8R3S6-F1
#
_entry.id   AF-A0ABC8R3S6-F1
#
_cell.length_a   1.000
_cell.length_b   1.000
_cell.length_c   1.000
_cell.angle_alpha   90.00
_cell.angle_beta   90.00
_cell.angle_gamma   90.00
#
_symmetry.space_group_name_H-M   'P 1'
#
loop_
_entity.id
_entity.type
_entity.pdbx_description
1 polymer ?
#
loop_
_entity_poly.entity_id
_entity_poly.type
_entity_poly.pdbx_seq_one_letter_code
_entity_poly.pdbx_strand_id
1 'polypeptide(L)'
;MTSEQLHTFPEGKVSQEDVPIRRLKWGTASLITRAHVTPIVLPIVHHGFEQVMPENYLFGRRPPLPLCNRNISIIVGEPIEFDLPKLRQMALSTTGDLSLSSAGWPSATPWGLDEAAQRCLYTTISETIRTAMERLRAFGKSYLKSKG
;
A
#
# COMPACT_ATOMS: atom_id res chain seq x y z
N MET A 1 -9.22 2.62 26.58
CA MET A 1 -8.64 2.08 25.33
C MET A 1 -8.64 3.21 24.32
N THR A 2 -7.47 3.73 23.95
CA THR A 2 -7.35 4.74 22.91
C THR A 2 -7.39 4.04 21.56
N SER A 3 -8.36 4.39 20.71
CA SER A 3 -8.35 3.98 19.30
C SER A 3 -7.46 4.94 18.54
N GLU A 4 -6.37 4.43 17.96
CA GLU A 4 -5.46 5.22 17.14
C GLU A 4 -5.66 4.88 15.66
N GLN A 5 -5.74 5.90 14.81
CA GLN A 5 -5.84 5.75 13.37
C GLN A 5 -4.58 6.31 12.71
N LEU A 6 -4.00 5.50 11.80
CA LEU A 6 -2.85 5.88 11.01
C LEU A 6 -3.24 5.87 9.53
N HIS A 7 -3.05 7.01 8.85
CA HIS A 7 -3.21 7.13 7.41
C HIS A 7 -1.84 7.25 6.74
N THR A 8 -1.52 6.36 5.80
CA THR A 8 -0.24 6.37 5.08
C THR A 8 -0.42 6.18 3.59
N PHE A 9 0.51 6.74 2.81
CA PHE A 9 0.59 6.55 1.36
C PHE A 9 1.72 5.56 1.04
N PRO A 10 1.42 4.28 0.79
CA PRO A 10 2.43 3.23 0.67
C PRO A 10 3.31 3.33 -0.59
N GLU A 11 2.92 4.17 -1.56
CA GLU A 11 3.69 4.46 -2.78
C GLU A 11 4.99 5.24 -2.48
N GLY A 12 4.99 6.08 -1.44
CA GLY A 12 6.14 6.88 -1.04
C GLY A 12 6.56 7.97 -2.04
N LYS A 13 5.74 8.24 -3.07
CA LYS A 13 5.83 9.38 -3.99
C LYS A 13 4.43 9.65 -4.56
N VAL A 14 4.08 10.91 -4.78
CA VAL A 14 2.85 11.27 -5.50
C VAL A 14 3.01 10.92 -6.98
N SER A 15 2.07 10.14 -7.52
CA SER A 15 1.96 9.84 -8.95
C SER A 15 0.57 10.24 -9.44
N GLN A 16 0.48 11.24 -10.32
CA GLN A 16 -0.78 11.67 -10.92
C GLN A 16 -1.09 10.97 -12.25
N GLU A 17 -0.21 10.08 -12.69
CA GLU A 17 -0.41 9.27 -13.90
C GLU A 17 -1.47 8.20 -13.69
N ASP A 18 -2.29 7.95 -14.71
CA ASP A 18 -3.38 6.98 -14.65
C ASP A 18 -2.93 5.52 -14.85
N VAL A 19 -1.80 5.15 -14.26
CA VAL A 19 -1.18 3.82 -14.35
C VAL A 19 -1.66 2.89 -13.23
N PRO A 20 -1.58 1.55 -13.40
CA PRO A 20 -1.80 0.61 -12.31
C PRO A 20 -0.93 0.93 -11.09
N ILE A 21 -1.46 0.67 -9.90
CA ILE A 21 -0.75 0.91 -8.64
C ILE A 21 0.55 0.12 -8.66
N ARG A 22 1.65 0.89 -8.57
CA ARG A 22 3.01 0.38 -8.59
C ARG A 22 3.29 -0.45 -7.34
N ARG A 23 4.43 -1.14 -7.34
CA ARG A 23 4.87 -1.91 -6.18
C ARG A 23 4.97 -1.01 -4.94
N LEU A 24 4.29 -1.41 -3.88
CA LEU A 24 4.33 -0.71 -2.60
C LEU A 24 5.66 -0.94 -1.89
N LYS A 25 6.14 0.09 -1.18
CA LYS A 25 7.35 -0.04 -0.35
C LYS A 25 7.03 -0.93 0.85
N TRP A 26 8.01 -1.72 1.28
CA TRP A 26 7.86 -2.64 2.41
C TRP A 26 7.65 -1.95 3.76
N GLY A 27 7.80 -0.63 3.85
CA GLY A 27 7.61 0.12 5.09
C GLY A 27 6.25 -0.13 5.74
N THR A 28 5.16 -0.11 4.96
CA THR A 28 3.81 -0.38 5.49
C THR A 28 3.68 -1.81 6.00
N ALA A 29 4.18 -2.80 5.26
CA ALA A 29 4.17 -4.20 5.71
C ALA A 29 5.03 -4.39 6.97
N SER A 30 6.17 -3.70 7.07
CA SER A 30 7.01 -3.73 8.27
C SER A 30 6.30 -3.14 9.49
N LEU A 31 5.55 -2.05 9.33
CA LEU A 31 4.76 -1.47 10.42
C LEU A 31 3.66 -2.44 10.89
N ILE A 32 2.91 -3.04 9.96
CA ILE A 32 1.84 -4.00 10.28
C ILE A 32 2.40 -5.20 11.06
N THR A 33 3.52 -5.74 10.62
CA THR A 33 4.13 -6.95 11.22
C THR A 33 4.80 -6.72 12.58
N ARG A 34 5.22 -5.48 12.85
CA ARG A 34 5.85 -5.06 14.11
C ARG A 34 4.87 -4.50 15.13
N ALA A 35 3.63 -4.21 14.72
CA ALA A 35 2.59 -3.74 15.61
C ALA A 35 2.30 -4.78 16.71
N HIS A 36 2.05 -4.31 17.93
CA HIS A 36 1.75 -5.20 19.06
C HIS A 36 0.42 -5.94 18.87
N VAL A 37 -0.58 -5.24 18.34
CA VAL A 37 -1.86 -5.79 17.88
C VAL A 37 -1.91 -5.60 16.37
N THR A 38 -2.28 -6.65 15.63
CA THR A 38 -2.38 -6.57 14.17
C THR A 38 -3.48 -5.59 13.78
N PRO A 39 -3.16 -4.51 13.04
CA PRO A 39 -4.15 -3.53 12.64
C PRO A 39 -5.01 -4.06 11.49
N ILE A 40 -6.26 -3.60 11.43
CA ILE A 40 -7.10 -3.73 10.25
C ILE A 40 -6.63 -2.69 9.22
N VAL A 41 -6.44 -3.11 7.97
CA VAL A 41 -6.02 -2.23 6.89
C VAL A 41 -7.22 -1.89 6.01
N LEU A 42 -7.55 -0.61 5.90
CA LEU A 42 -8.65 -0.12 5.06
C LEU A 42 -8.10 0.54 3.79
N PRO A 43 -8.24 -0.07 2.61
CA PRO A 43 -7.79 0.51 1.36
C PRO A 43 -8.71 1.67 0.95
N ILE A 44 -8.12 2.83 0.66
CA ILE A 44 -8.84 4.01 0.17
C ILE A 44 -8.17 4.46 -1.12
N VAL A 45 -8.96 4.70 -2.16
CA VAL A 45 -8.50 5.25 -3.44
C VAL A 45 -9.28 6.52 -3.73
N HIS A 46 -8.57 7.55 -4.18
CA HIS A 46 -9.15 8.82 -4.58
C HIS A 46 -8.83 9.13 -6.05
N HIS A 47 -9.73 9.82 -6.73
CA HIS A 47 -9.56 10.27 -8.11
C HIS A 47 -10.09 11.71 -8.27
N GLY A 48 -9.49 12.49 -9.16
CA GLY A 48 -9.84 13.89 -9.41
C GLY A 48 -8.97 14.93 -8.67
N PHE A 49 -8.12 14.50 -7.73
CA PHE A 49 -7.18 15.40 -7.04
C PHE A 49 -6.11 15.96 -8.00
N GLU A 50 -5.72 15.19 -9.00
CA GLU A 50 -4.85 15.60 -10.09
C GLU A 50 -5.44 16.73 -10.94
N GLN A 51 -6.77 16.86 -10.98
CA GLN A 51 -7.45 17.95 -11.69
C GLN A 51 -7.54 19.23 -10.85
N VAL A 52 -7.56 19.06 -9.52
CA VAL A 52 -7.55 20.16 -8.54
C VAL A 52 -6.16 20.78 -8.46
N MET A 53 -5.12 19.96 -8.40
CA MET A 53 -3.73 20.44 -8.28
C MET A 53 -2.79 19.68 -9.24
N PRO A 54 -2.89 19.91 -10.55
CA PRO A 54 -2.07 19.22 -11.55
C PRO A 54 -0.58 19.55 -11.38
N GLU A 55 0.27 18.52 -11.48
CA GLU A 55 1.73 18.67 -11.47
C GLU A 55 2.23 19.47 -12.67
N ASN A 56 1.61 19.26 -13.84
CA ASN A 56 1.93 19.93 -15.09
C ASN A 56 0.77 20.83 -15.52
N TYR A 57 0.70 22.05 -14.98
CA TYR A 57 -0.37 23.01 -15.34
C TYR A 57 0.07 24.00 -16.44
N LEU A 58 0.86 25.01 -16.08
CA LEU A 58 1.33 26.05 -16.99
C LEU A 58 2.86 26.03 -17.03
N PHE A 59 3.45 25.83 -18.21
CA PHE A 59 4.91 25.69 -18.38
C PHE A 59 5.54 24.63 -17.45
N GLY A 60 4.82 23.54 -17.17
CA GLY A 60 5.29 22.44 -16.30
C GLY A 60 5.33 22.79 -14.80
N ARG A 61 4.67 23.87 -14.37
CA ARG A 61 4.56 24.22 -12.95
C ARG A 61 3.17 23.88 -12.40
N ARG A 62 3.11 23.59 -11.10
CA ARG A 62 1.85 23.47 -10.34
C ARG A 62 1.14 24.83 -10.26
N PRO A 63 -0.21 24.85 -10.25
CA PRO A 63 -0.93 26.09 -10.04
C PRO A 63 -0.65 26.64 -8.62
N PRO A 64 -0.70 27.96 -8.42
CA PRO A 64 -0.46 28.56 -7.10
C PRO A 64 -1.58 28.26 -6.10
N LEU A 65 -2.78 27.94 -6.60
CA LEU A 65 -3.96 27.60 -5.82
C LEU A 65 -4.67 26.39 -6.41
N PRO A 66 -5.37 25.60 -5.59
CA PRO A 66 -6.27 24.54 -6.07
C PRO A 66 -7.29 25.09 -7.07
N LEU A 67 -7.47 24.39 -8.19
CA LEU A 67 -8.49 24.71 -9.18
C LEU A 67 -9.88 24.32 -8.63
N CYS A 68 -10.80 25.28 -8.61
CA CYS A 68 -12.17 25.09 -8.16
C CYS A 68 -13.03 24.35 -9.20
N ASN A 69 -14.20 23.86 -8.76
CA ASN A 69 -15.20 23.18 -9.61
C ASN A 69 -14.69 21.91 -10.29
N ARG A 70 -13.85 21.14 -9.60
CA ARG A 70 -13.41 19.80 -10.02
C ARG A 70 -14.10 18.74 -9.19
N ASN A 71 -14.44 17.62 -9.83
CA ASN A 71 -15.07 16.49 -9.17
C ASN A 71 -14.01 15.62 -8.51
N ILE A 72 -14.17 15.35 -7.22
CA ILE A 72 -13.32 14.42 -6.46
C ILE A 72 -14.18 13.23 -6.09
N SER A 73 -13.70 12.02 -6.38
CA SER A 73 -14.32 10.78 -5.94
C SER A 73 -13.38 10.06 -4.98
N ILE A 74 -13.88 9.68 -3.81
CA ILE A 74 -13.18 8.87 -2.82
C ILE A 74 -13.93 7.55 -2.70
N ILE A 75 -13.20 6.46 -2.79
CA ILE A 75 -13.73 5.10 -2.72
C ILE A 75 -13.03 4.40 -1.58
N VAL A 76 -13.84 3.89 -0.66
CA VAL A 76 -13.38 3.12 0.49
C VAL A 76 -13.67 1.65 0.18
N GLY A 77 -12.63 0.83 0.25
CA GLY A 77 -12.75 -0.61 0.01
C GLY A 77 -13.08 -1.39 1.28
N GLU A 78 -13.04 -2.71 1.16
CA GLU A 78 -13.31 -3.61 2.27
C GLU A 78 -12.10 -3.68 3.23
N PRO A 79 -12.34 -3.82 4.54
CA PRO A 79 -11.28 -4.00 5.53
C PRO A 79 -10.49 -5.28 5.26
N ILE A 80 -9.17 -5.20 5.39
CA ILE A 80 -8.25 -6.32 5.22
C ILE A 80 -7.71 -6.69 6.60
N GLU A 81 -7.94 -7.94 6.99
CA GLU A 81 -7.39 -8.54 8.19
C GLU A 81 -6.21 -9.46 7.81
N PHE A 82 -5.12 -9.38 8.58
CA PHE A 82 -3.93 -10.19 8.34
C PHE A 82 -3.76 -11.22 9.46
N ASP A 83 -3.79 -12.50 9.10
CA ASP A 83 -3.36 -13.58 10.00
C ASP A 83 -1.82 -13.68 9.95
N LEU A 84 -1.15 -12.85 10.76
CA LEU A 84 0.31 -12.80 10.81
C LEU A 84 0.94 -14.16 11.18
N PRO A 85 0.44 -14.93 12.17
CA PRO A 85 0.95 -16.28 12.44
C PRO A 85 0.93 -17.18 11.19
N LYS A 86 -0.18 -17.24 10.48
CA LYS A 86 -0.31 -18.06 9.26
C LYS A 86 0.62 -17.60 8.15
N LEU A 87 0.71 -16.29 7.93
CA LEU A 87 1.60 -15.72 6.91
C LEU A 87 3.08 -15.96 7.24
N ARG A 88 3.47 -15.95 8.52
CA ARG A 88 4.83 -16.30 8.95
C ARG A 88 5.15 -17.76 8.67
N GLN A 89 4.23 -18.68 8.99
CA GLN A 89 4.41 -20.10 8.71
C GLN A 89 4.54 -20.37 7.20
N MET A 90 3.69 -19.74 6.39
CA MET A 90 3.77 -19.81 4.93
C MET A 90 5.11 -19.29 4.39
N ALA A 91 5.60 -18.18 4.96
CA ALA A 91 6.88 -17.62 4.55
C ALA A 91 8.04 -18.58 4.88
N LEU A 92 8.04 -19.19 6.07
CA LEU A 92 9.04 -20.18 6.48
C LEU A 92 9.00 -21.44 5.62
N SER A 93 7.81 -21.97 5.29
CA SER A 93 7.68 -23.14 4.42
C SER A 93 8.15 -22.86 2.99
N THR A 94 8.02 -21.61 2.52
CA THR A 94 8.44 -21.22 1.17
C THR A 94 9.96 -21.06 1.06
N THR A 95 10.65 -20.74 2.17
CA THR A 95 12.09 -20.44 2.16
C THR A 95 12.98 -21.57 2.69
N GLY A 96 12.39 -22.67 3.16
CA GLY A 96 13.11 -23.86 3.62
C GLY A 96 14.04 -24.49 2.57
N ASP A 97 13.92 -24.13 1.29
CA ASP A 97 14.72 -24.66 0.18
C ASP A 97 15.87 -23.76 -0.30
N LEU A 98 16.04 -22.54 0.23
CA LEU A 98 17.06 -21.58 -0.26
C LEU A 98 17.77 -20.86 0.90
N SER A 99 18.68 -21.57 1.58
CA SER A 99 19.63 -20.93 2.49
C SER A 99 20.67 -20.13 1.70
N LEU A 100 20.43 -18.84 1.46
CA LEU A 100 21.43 -17.94 0.87
C LEU A 100 21.83 -16.85 1.86
N SER A 101 23.14 -16.85 2.09
CA SER A 101 23.89 -16.13 3.13
C SER A 101 23.57 -14.65 3.24
N SER A 102 23.46 -14.21 4.51
CA SER A 102 23.27 -12.85 4.97
C SER A 102 24.43 -11.94 4.51
N ALA A 103 24.10 -10.83 3.86
CA ALA A 103 24.99 -9.69 3.74
C ALA A 103 24.15 -8.40 3.77
N GLY A 104 23.82 -7.94 4.98
CA GLY A 104 23.41 -6.54 5.20
C GLY A 104 22.07 -6.30 5.91
N TRP A 105 21.38 -7.32 6.42
CA TRP A 105 20.13 -7.13 7.18
C TRP A 105 20.37 -7.18 8.69
N PRO A 106 19.63 -6.38 9.49
CA PRO A 106 19.75 -6.41 10.94
C PRO A 106 19.40 -7.81 11.46
N SER A 107 20.37 -8.44 12.12
CA SER A 107 20.38 -9.83 12.59
C SER A 107 19.43 -10.13 13.76
N ALA A 108 18.62 -9.16 14.18
CA ALA A 108 17.68 -9.31 15.29
C ALA A 108 16.27 -8.97 14.83
N THR A 109 15.59 -9.91 14.17
CA THR A 109 14.13 -9.83 14.05
C THR A 109 13.53 -10.39 15.35
N PRO A 110 12.50 -9.78 15.94
CA PRO A 110 11.90 -10.23 17.21
C PRO A 110 11.33 -11.65 17.19
N TRP A 111 11.27 -12.29 16.02
CA TRP A 111 10.53 -13.53 15.76
C TRP A 111 11.40 -14.65 15.18
N GLY A 112 12.72 -14.49 15.09
CA GLY A 112 13.64 -15.51 14.58
C GLY A 112 13.42 -15.89 13.11
N LEU A 113 12.82 -14.99 12.32
CA LEU A 113 12.60 -15.22 10.88
C LEU A 113 13.90 -15.00 10.12
N ASP A 114 14.22 -15.95 9.22
CA ASP A 114 15.28 -15.80 8.23
C ASP A 114 15.01 -14.59 7.30
N GLU A 115 16.07 -14.04 6.72
CA GLU A 115 16.01 -12.86 5.84
C GLU A 115 15.08 -13.11 4.64
N ALA A 116 15.15 -14.30 4.04
CA ALA A 116 14.28 -14.67 2.93
C ALA A 116 12.81 -14.76 3.37
N ALA A 117 12.55 -15.36 4.54
CA ALA A 117 11.20 -15.50 5.07
C ALA A 117 10.58 -14.13 5.38
N GLN A 118 11.36 -13.21 5.95
CA GLN A 118 10.91 -11.85 6.20
C GLN A 118 10.57 -11.10 4.90
N ARG A 119 11.42 -11.23 3.86
CA ARG A 119 11.13 -10.62 2.55
C ARG A 119 9.88 -11.19 1.91
N CYS A 120 9.70 -12.51 2.01
CA CYS A 120 8.50 -13.20 1.53
C CYS A 120 7.26 -12.64 2.24
N LEU A 121 7.28 -12.59 3.58
CA LEU A 121 6.20 -12.05 4.39
C LEU A 121 5.83 -10.60 3.99
N TYR A 122 6.81 -9.71 3.92
CA TYR A 122 6.55 -8.31 3.56
C TYR A 122 6.07 -8.16 2.13
N THR A 123 6.57 -8.98 1.21
CA THR A 123 6.11 -9.00 -0.18
C THR A 123 4.65 -9.45 -0.24
N THR A 124 4.27 -10.54 0.44
CA THR A 124 2.89 -11.05 0.46
C THR A 124 1.91 -10.01 1.01
N ILE A 125 2.23 -9.36 2.13
CA ILE A 125 1.40 -8.31 2.71
C ILE A 125 1.28 -7.12 1.75
N SER A 126 2.42 -6.63 1.25
CA SER A 126 2.43 -5.48 0.32
C SER A 126 1.63 -5.76 -0.95
N GLU A 127 1.73 -6.98 -1.47
CA GLU A 127 1.05 -7.40 -2.70
C GLU A 127 -0.45 -7.59 -2.50
N THR A 128 -0.86 -8.07 -1.33
CA THR A 128 -2.28 -8.15 -0.94
C THR A 128 -2.90 -6.77 -0.90
N ILE A 129 -2.25 -5.81 -0.23
CA ILE A 129 -2.71 -4.41 -0.17
C ILE A 129 -2.75 -3.79 -1.56
N ARG A 130 -1.67 -3.96 -2.36
CA ARG A 130 -1.59 -3.45 -3.73
C ARG A 130 -2.73 -3.97 -4.60
N THR A 131 -3.00 -5.27 -4.53
CA THR A 131 -4.07 -5.92 -5.31
C THR A 131 -5.44 -5.39 -4.90
N ALA A 132 -5.70 -5.24 -3.61
CA ALA A 132 -6.95 -4.68 -3.11
C ALA A 132 -7.15 -3.23 -3.58
N MET A 133 -6.13 -2.39 -3.46
CA MET A 133 -6.18 -1.00 -3.93
C MET A 133 -6.34 -0.93 -5.46
N GLU A 134 -5.69 -1.80 -6.24
CA GLU A 134 -5.81 -1.79 -7.70
C GLU A 134 -7.21 -2.21 -8.16
N ARG A 135 -7.82 -3.22 -7.50
CA ARG A 135 -9.21 -3.58 -7.73
C ARG A 135 -10.14 -2.41 -7.45
N LEU A 136 -9.91 -1.70 -6.34
CA LEU A 136 -10.70 -0.52 -5.97
C LEU A 136 -10.55 0.62 -6.98
N ARG A 137 -9.33 0.84 -7.47
CA ARG A 137 -9.04 1.83 -8.54
C ARG A 137 -9.77 1.47 -9.83
N ALA A 138 -9.69 0.22 -10.27
CA ALA A 138 -10.37 -0.26 -11.47
C ALA A 138 -11.90 -0.12 -11.36
N PHE A 139 -12.45 -0.45 -10.19
CA PHE A 139 -13.86 -0.24 -9.87
C PHE A 139 -14.25 1.25 -9.93
N GLY A 140 -13.43 2.14 -9.37
CA GLY A 140 -13.67 3.57 -9.45
C GLY A 140 -13.72 4.11 -10.87
N LYS A 141 -12.82 3.65 -11.73
CA LYS A 141 -12.83 4.02 -13.15
C LYS A 141 -14.08 3.57 -13.87
N SER A 142 -14.52 2.32 -13.67
CA SER A 142 -15.73 1.81 -14.32
C SER A 142 -16.97 2.57 -13.84
N TYR A 143 -17.03 2.88 -12.54
CA TYR A 143 -18.11 3.67 -11.95
C TYR A 143 -18.18 5.09 -12.55
N LEU A 144 -17.05 5.80 -12.63
CA LEU A 144 -17.02 7.14 -13.22
C LEU A 144 -17.37 7.14 -14.71
N LYS A 145 -16.89 6.14 -15.46
CA LYS A 145 -17.24 5.97 -16.87
C LYS A 145 -18.74 5.73 -17.09
N SER A 146 -19.43 5.13 -16.13
CA SER A 146 -20.88 4.89 -16.23
C SER A 146 -21.74 6.12 -15.92
N LYS A 147 -21.16 7.17 -15.31
CA LYS A 147 -21.87 8.40 -14.92
C LYS A 147 -21.64 9.60 -15.85
N GLY A 148 -20.65 9.53 -16.74
CA GLY A 148 -20.36 10.56 -17.75
C GLY A 148 -20.99 10.21 -19.09
#